data_AF-A0AAX3L7P8-F1
#
_entry.id   AF-A0AAX3L7P8-F1
#
_cell.length_a   1.000
_cell.length_b   1.000
_cell.length_c   1.000
_cell.angle_alpha   90.00
_cell.angle_beta   90.00
_cell.angle_gamma   90.00
#
_symmetry.space_group_name_H-M   'P 1'
#
loop_
_entity.id
_entity.type
_entity.pdbx_description
1 polymer ?
#
loop_
_entity_poly.entity_id
_entity_poly.type
_entity_poly.pdbx_seq_one_letter_code
_entity_poly.pdbx_strand_id
1 'polypeptide(L)'
;MQTVKQSAMALFLTVIPFAVVAHPHSFISLKTELVTDGTQLSGLKMRWTMDEITSADLLYDAGNAKPGDEIWKKLAAEVMANVLGQHYFTEFWHNGQKVKFMNRPTEYGMTRDGHQAVLTFVLPLAHPQPLAGQTYTFSTFDPTYYVDMHYAEESDVTLPAALQKTCKMAMHTPKPSEETLNFAVSLDKEDAPPEDMELGKQFAQQVTLQCQ
;
A
#
# COMPACT_ATOMS: atom_id res chain seq x y z
N MET A 1 37.12 61.24 -21.61
CA MET A 1 36.44 60.16 -22.36
C MET A 1 37.26 58.89 -22.22
N GLN A 2 36.89 58.02 -21.29
CA GLN A 2 37.48 56.67 -21.15
C GLN A 2 36.45 55.66 -21.63
N THR A 3 36.78 54.92 -22.68
CA THR A 3 36.00 53.80 -23.19
C THR A 3 36.39 52.53 -22.45
N VAL A 4 35.55 52.09 -21.50
CA VAL A 4 35.69 50.77 -20.89
C VAL A 4 34.88 49.78 -21.73
N LYS A 5 35.58 48.84 -22.38
CA LYS A 5 35.00 47.72 -23.12
C LYS A 5 34.24 46.81 -22.15
N GLN A 6 32.92 46.68 -22.32
CA GLN A 6 32.13 45.67 -21.64
C GLN A 6 32.30 44.33 -22.35
N SER A 7 33.09 43.42 -21.76
CA SER A 7 33.05 42.00 -22.13
C SER A 7 31.81 41.38 -21.50
N ALA A 8 30.76 41.16 -22.30
CA ALA A 8 29.61 40.37 -21.90
C ALA A 8 30.00 38.88 -21.92
N MET A 9 30.31 38.32 -20.76
CA MET A 9 30.50 36.88 -20.60
C MET A 9 29.13 36.25 -20.38
N ALA A 10 28.56 35.67 -21.43
CA ALA A 10 27.30 34.93 -21.36
C ALA A 10 27.52 33.64 -20.56
N LEU A 11 26.95 33.57 -19.35
CA LEU A 11 26.96 32.36 -18.53
C LEU A 11 25.91 31.39 -19.10
N PHE A 12 26.36 30.39 -19.85
CA PHE A 12 25.52 29.28 -20.31
C PHE A 12 25.21 28.39 -19.10
N LEU A 13 24.03 28.53 -18.51
CA LEU A 13 23.54 27.65 -17.46
C LEU A 13 23.08 26.34 -18.13
N THR A 14 23.97 25.34 -18.21
CA THR A 14 23.60 23.99 -18.64
C THR A 14 22.78 23.34 -17.54
N VAL A 15 21.46 23.31 -17.71
CA VAL A 15 20.57 22.51 -16.88
C VAL A 15 20.79 21.05 -17.29
N ILE A 16 21.47 20.28 -16.45
CA ILE A 16 21.56 18.83 -16.61
C ILE A 16 20.18 18.28 -16.20
N PRO A 17 19.42 17.62 -17.09
CA PRO A 17 18.20 16.95 -16.67
C PRO A 17 18.63 15.79 -15.76
N PHE A 18 18.35 15.92 -14.47
CA PHE A 18 18.34 14.75 -13.60
C PHE A 18 17.18 13.88 -14.05
N ALA A 19 17.47 12.63 -14.42
CA ALA A 19 16.43 11.62 -14.52
C ALA A 19 15.77 11.56 -13.13
N VAL A 20 14.54 12.06 -13.05
CA VAL A 20 13.75 11.93 -11.84
C VAL A 20 13.46 10.44 -11.70
N VAL A 21 13.78 9.87 -10.55
CA VAL A 21 13.39 8.50 -10.21
C VAL A 21 11.87 8.51 -10.11
N ALA A 22 11.22 8.12 -11.18
CA ALA A 22 9.78 7.93 -11.23
C ALA A 22 9.52 6.44 -10.98
N HIS A 23 8.54 6.17 -10.12
CA HIS A 23 8.15 4.86 -9.57
C HIS A 23 8.97 4.35 -8.38
N PRO A 24 8.31 4.16 -7.22
CA PRO A 24 6.88 4.45 -6.95
C PRO A 24 6.60 5.97 -6.85
N HIS A 25 5.37 6.39 -7.16
CA HIS A 25 4.91 7.80 -7.07
C HIS A 25 4.17 8.12 -5.78
N SER A 26 3.71 7.08 -5.09
CA SER A 26 2.98 7.16 -3.84
C SER A 26 3.44 6.02 -2.94
N PHE A 27 3.49 6.27 -1.64
CA PHE A 27 3.84 5.28 -0.64
C PHE A 27 2.69 5.09 0.35
N ILE A 28 2.39 3.84 0.67
CA ILE A 28 1.43 3.44 1.70
C ILE A 28 2.12 2.49 2.67
N SER A 29 2.25 2.93 3.93
CA SER A 29 2.67 2.07 5.02
C SER A 29 1.48 1.24 5.52
N LEU A 30 1.68 -0.07 5.58
CA LEU A 30 0.68 -1.07 5.91
C LEU A 30 0.80 -1.50 7.37
N LYS A 31 -0.34 -1.67 8.04
CA LYS A 31 -0.48 -2.55 9.20
C LYS A 31 -1.69 -3.45 9.02
N THR A 32 -1.58 -4.70 9.44
CA THR A 32 -2.62 -5.72 9.26
C THR A 32 -2.83 -6.52 10.53
N GLU A 33 -4.07 -6.62 10.99
CA GLU A 33 -4.49 -7.46 12.10
C GLU A 33 -5.39 -8.59 11.56
N LEU A 34 -5.09 -9.83 11.91
CA LEU A 34 -5.89 -10.99 11.51
C LEU A 34 -7.19 -11.02 12.34
N VAL A 35 -8.35 -11.00 11.67
CA VAL A 35 -9.66 -11.06 12.32
C VAL A 35 -10.07 -12.52 12.50
N THR A 36 -10.30 -12.95 13.73
CA THR A 36 -10.52 -14.35 14.08
C THR A 36 -11.36 -14.51 15.34
N ASP A 37 -12.09 -15.62 15.45
CA ASP A 37 -12.79 -16.07 16.66
C ASP A 37 -11.95 -17.01 17.54
N GLY A 38 -10.69 -17.25 17.18
CA GLY A 38 -9.78 -18.19 17.83
C GLY A 38 -9.74 -19.60 17.21
N THR A 39 -10.70 -19.93 16.34
CA THR A 39 -10.73 -21.21 15.59
C THR A 39 -10.77 -21.00 14.09
N GLN A 40 -11.36 -19.89 13.64
CA GLN A 40 -11.51 -19.54 12.24
C GLN A 40 -10.97 -18.13 12.00
N LEU A 41 -10.36 -17.95 10.83
CA LEU A 41 -9.99 -16.66 10.29
C LEU A 41 -11.14 -16.13 9.44
N SER A 42 -11.61 -14.93 9.74
CA SER A 42 -12.76 -14.32 9.07
C SER A 42 -12.41 -13.08 8.23
N GLY A 43 -11.20 -12.53 8.36
CA GLY A 43 -10.81 -11.35 7.58
C GLY A 43 -9.48 -10.75 7.98
N LEU A 44 -9.18 -9.62 7.36
CA LEU A 44 -8.03 -8.77 7.64
C LEU A 44 -8.53 -7.39 8.06
N LYS A 45 -8.01 -6.84 9.15
CA LYS A 45 -8.23 -5.44 9.52
C LYS A 45 -6.99 -4.67 9.12
N MET A 46 -7.17 -3.76 8.17
CA MET A 46 -6.11 -3.04 7.48
C MET A 46 -6.04 -1.61 7.99
N ARG A 47 -4.82 -1.09 8.13
CA ARG A 47 -4.53 0.33 8.33
C ARG A 47 -3.48 0.76 7.31
N TRP A 48 -3.85 1.70 6.45
CA TRP A 48 -3.02 2.22 5.37
C TRP A 48 -2.72 3.69 5.63
N THR A 49 -1.46 3.98 5.89
CA THR A 49 -0.97 5.34 6.15
C THR A 49 -0.28 5.84 4.88
N MET A 50 -0.88 6.83 4.23
CA MET A 50 -0.35 7.40 3.00
C MET A 50 0.80 8.35 3.32
N ASP A 51 1.76 8.50 2.40
CA ASP A 51 2.78 9.55 2.50
C ASP A 51 2.17 10.96 2.49
N GLU A 52 2.97 11.96 2.84
CA GLU A 52 2.50 13.36 2.93
C GLU A 52 2.02 13.92 1.58
N ILE A 53 2.63 13.51 0.46
CA ILE A 53 2.30 14.02 -0.87
C ILE A 53 0.93 13.50 -1.30
N THR A 54 0.70 12.20 -1.21
CA THR A 54 -0.58 11.53 -1.50
C THR A 54 -1.66 12.00 -0.55
N SER A 55 -1.29 12.32 0.69
CA SER A 55 -2.22 12.84 1.71
C SER A 55 -2.65 14.28 1.44
N ALA A 56 -1.87 15.07 0.70
CA ALA A 56 -2.06 16.52 0.60
C ALA A 56 -3.47 16.90 0.12
N ASP A 57 -3.96 16.27 -0.94
CA ASP A 57 -5.28 16.57 -1.50
C ASP A 57 -6.41 16.17 -0.53
N LEU A 58 -6.32 14.98 0.07
CA LEU A 58 -7.29 14.50 1.06
C LEU A 58 -7.33 15.43 2.28
N LEU A 59 -6.16 15.88 2.75
CA LEU A 59 -6.06 16.75 3.91
C LEU A 59 -6.49 18.19 3.60
N TYR A 60 -6.29 18.65 2.36
CA TYR A 60 -6.82 19.93 1.88
C TYR A 60 -8.35 19.93 1.95
N ASP A 61 -9.00 18.90 1.41
CA ASP A 61 -10.45 18.74 1.44
C ASP A 61 -11.01 18.58 2.85
N ALA A 62 -10.29 17.87 3.73
CA ALA A 62 -10.67 17.74 5.13
C ALA A 62 -10.54 19.04 5.94
N GLY A 63 -9.68 19.97 5.54
CA GLY A 63 -9.43 21.23 6.24
C GLY A 63 -9.13 21.03 7.73
N ASN A 64 -9.89 21.71 8.60
CA ASN A 64 -9.77 21.62 10.07
C ASN A 64 -10.80 20.67 10.72
N ALA A 65 -11.38 19.74 9.95
CA ALA A 65 -12.37 18.80 10.46
C ALA A 65 -11.82 17.95 11.61
N LYS A 66 -12.68 17.71 12.61
CA LYS A 66 -12.36 16.86 13.76
C LYS A 66 -12.57 15.39 13.40
N PRO A 67 -11.90 14.46 14.11
CA PRO A 67 -12.17 13.03 13.95
C PRO A 67 -13.66 12.73 14.11
N GLY A 68 -14.23 11.98 13.16
CA GLY A 68 -15.65 11.61 13.16
C GLY A 68 -16.59 12.57 12.41
N ASP A 69 -16.12 13.76 12.01
CA ASP A 69 -16.89 14.65 11.15
C ASP A 69 -17.26 13.97 9.81
N GLU A 70 -18.42 14.33 9.25
CA GLU A 70 -18.96 13.69 8.04
C GLU A 70 -18.02 13.73 6.83
N ILE A 71 -17.16 14.76 6.73
CA ILE A 71 -16.17 14.86 5.65
C ILE A 71 -15.21 13.67 5.64
N TRP A 72 -14.81 13.15 6.81
CA TRP A 72 -13.94 11.97 6.89
C TRP A 72 -14.62 10.72 6.36
N LYS A 73 -15.94 10.58 6.55
CA LYS A 73 -16.72 9.47 5.99
C LYS A 73 -16.80 9.58 4.47
N LYS A 74 -17.00 10.80 3.95
CA LYS A 74 -17.02 11.07 2.51
C LYS A 74 -15.68 10.72 1.85
N LEU A 75 -14.57 11.24 2.39
CA LEU A 75 -13.22 10.96 1.87
C LEU A 75 -12.88 9.46 1.97
N ALA A 76 -13.25 8.80 3.06
CA ALA A 76 -13.08 7.36 3.20
C ALA A 76 -13.84 6.57 2.13
N ALA A 77 -15.07 6.99 1.80
CA ALA A 77 -15.88 6.35 0.77
C ALA A 77 -15.31 6.57 -0.63
N GLU A 78 -14.80 7.77 -0.93
CA GLU A 78 -14.15 8.09 -2.20
C GLU A 78 -12.90 7.23 -2.43
N VAL A 79 -12.00 7.17 -1.44
CA VAL A 79 -10.81 6.31 -1.53
C VAL A 79 -11.19 4.83 -1.58
N MET A 80 -12.15 4.39 -0.77
CA MET A 80 -12.59 2.98 -0.79
C MET A 80 -13.22 2.56 -2.11
N ALA A 81 -13.86 3.47 -2.85
CA ALA A 81 -14.39 3.14 -4.17
C ALA A 81 -13.27 2.73 -5.14
N ASN A 82 -12.12 3.40 -5.10
CA ASN A 82 -10.95 3.01 -5.89
C ASN A 82 -10.36 1.68 -5.40
N VAL A 83 -10.17 1.53 -4.09
CA VAL A 83 -9.66 0.29 -3.48
C VAL A 83 -10.55 -0.92 -3.83
N LEU A 84 -11.88 -0.74 -3.88
CA LEU A 84 -12.82 -1.77 -4.32
C LEU A 84 -12.64 -2.14 -5.80
N GLY A 85 -12.48 -1.14 -6.67
CA GLY A 85 -12.24 -1.34 -8.10
C GLY A 85 -10.96 -2.13 -8.37
N GLN A 86 -9.97 -1.99 -7.49
CA GLN A 86 -8.66 -2.65 -7.55
C GLN A 86 -8.58 -3.92 -6.71
N HIS A 87 -9.72 -4.56 -6.41
CA HIS A 87 -9.79 -5.79 -5.63
C HIS A 87 -9.03 -5.72 -4.29
N TYR A 88 -9.13 -4.56 -3.62
CA TYR A 88 -8.47 -4.25 -2.35
C TYR A 88 -6.95 -4.28 -2.38
N PHE A 89 -6.35 -4.31 -3.58
CA PHE A 89 -4.91 -4.48 -3.78
C PHE A 89 -4.37 -5.71 -3.04
N THR A 90 -5.20 -6.68 -2.69
CA THR A 90 -4.82 -7.75 -1.76
C THR A 90 -5.16 -9.12 -2.33
N GLU A 91 -4.15 -9.99 -2.36
CA GLU A 91 -4.33 -11.40 -2.66
C GLU A 91 -4.28 -12.23 -1.37
N PHE A 92 -5.14 -13.25 -1.27
CA PHE A 92 -5.18 -14.16 -0.13
C PHE A 92 -5.30 -15.60 -0.61
N TRP A 93 -4.51 -16.49 -0.01
CA TRP A 93 -4.38 -17.88 -0.43
C TRP A 93 -4.44 -18.81 0.77
N HIS A 94 -5.08 -19.97 0.58
CA HIS A 94 -5.16 -21.07 1.55
C HIS A 94 -4.60 -22.32 0.87
N ASN A 95 -3.47 -22.84 1.36
CA ASN A 95 -2.80 -24.01 0.80
C ASN A 95 -2.65 -23.96 -0.75
N GLY A 96 -2.31 -22.78 -1.29
CA GLY A 96 -2.15 -22.54 -2.73
C GLY A 96 -3.45 -22.29 -3.51
N GLN A 97 -4.61 -22.28 -2.85
CA GLN A 97 -5.89 -21.93 -3.47
C GLN A 97 -6.31 -20.49 -3.13
N LYS A 98 -6.71 -19.70 -4.13
CA LYS A 98 -7.13 -18.30 -3.93
C LYS A 98 -8.42 -18.25 -3.11
N VAL A 99 -8.40 -17.50 -2.02
CA VAL A 99 -9.56 -17.23 -1.18
C VAL A 99 -10.17 -15.90 -1.61
N LYS A 100 -11.49 -15.87 -1.76
CA LYS A 100 -12.21 -14.65 -2.12
C LYS A 100 -12.56 -13.84 -0.87
N PHE A 101 -12.60 -12.52 -1.02
CA PHE A 101 -13.19 -11.61 -0.04
C PHE A 101 -14.68 -11.38 -0.34
N MET A 102 -15.42 -10.80 0.62
CA MET A 102 -16.73 -10.27 0.30
C MET A 102 -16.61 -9.06 -0.65
N ASN A 103 -17.70 -8.76 -1.36
CA ASN A 103 -17.73 -7.66 -2.34
C ASN A 103 -17.62 -6.27 -1.70
N ARG A 104 -17.78 -6.15 -0.38
CA ARG A 104 -17.67 -4.87 0.35
C ARG A 104 -17.01 -5.08 1.70
N PRO A 105 -16.19 -4.13 2.18
CA PRO A 105 -15.71 -4.13 3.56
C PRO A 105 -16.88 -3.94 4.52
N THR A 106 -16.81 -4.54 5.70
CA THR A 106 -17.85 -4.38 6.72
C THR A 106 -17.78 -3.03 7.41
N GLU A 107 -16.56 -2.50 7.53
CA GLU A 107 -16.25 -1.25 8.21
C GLU A 107 -15.10 -0.57 7.48
N TYR A 108 -15.17 0.75 7.35
CA TYR A 108 -14.06 1.56 6.89
C TYR A 108 -14.19 3.00 7.41
N GLY A 109 -13.07 3.71 7.45
CA GLY A 109 -13.01 5.09 7.89
C GLY A 109 -11.67 5.72 7.55
N MET A 110 -11.61 7.03 7.60
CA MET A 110 -10.40 7.81 7.36
C MET A 110 -10.16 8.77 8.51
N THR A 111 -8.89 8.98 8.84
CA THR A 111 -8.44 9.88 9.89
C THR A 111 -7.19 10.64 9.44
N ARG A 112 -6.84 11.69 10.18
CA ARG A 112 -5.55 12.39 10.04
C ARG A 112 -4.60 11.93 11.14
N ASP A 113 -3.36 11.66 10.76
CA ASP A 113 -2.23 11.46 11.67
C ASP A 113 -1.10 12.40 11.25
N GLY A 114 -0.93 13.51 11.96
CA GLY A 114 -0.03 14.58 11.53
C GLY A 114 -0.35 15.10 10.12
N HIS A 115 0.59 14.93 9.19
CA HIS A 115 0.47 15.29 7.77
C HIS A 115 0.05 14.12 6.87
N GLN A 116 -0.39 13.01 7.47
CA GLN A 116 -0.75 11.81 6.74
C GLN A 116 -2.26 11.52 6.86
N ALA A 117 -2.85 11.11 5.75
CA ALA A 117 -4.17 10.53 5.70
C ALA A 117 -4.06 9.03 6.00
N VAL A 118 -4.95 8.55 6.87
CA VAL A 118 -4.95 7.15 7.28
C VAL A 118 -6.30 6.53 7.04
N LEU A 119 -6.33 5.56 6.14
CA LEU A 119 -7.47 4.72 5.85
C LEU A 119 -7.43 3.47 6.74
N THR A 120 -8.54 3.15 7.39
CA THR A 120 -8.71 1.90 8.15
C THR A 120 -9.94 1.17 7.64
N PHE A 121 -9.85 -0.13 7.45
CA PHE A 121 -10.99 -0.94 6.99
C PHE A 121 -10.87 -2.41 7.40
N VAL A 122 -12.00 -3.11 7.43
CA VAL A 122 -12.06 -4.56 7.62
C VAL A 122 -12.42 -5.21 6.30
N LEU A 123 -11.53 -6.08 5.84
CA LEU A 123 -11.64 -6.87 4.64
C LEU A 123 -12.06 -8.31 4.98
N PRO A 124 -13.36 -8.63 4.97
CA PRO A 124 -13.86 -9.95 5.33
C PRO A 124 -13.59 -10.98 4.23
N LEU A 125 -13.18 -12.19 4.62
CA LEU A 125 -13.18 -13.35 3.72
C LEU A 125 -14.63 -13.69 3.34
N ALA A 126 -14.85 -14.16 2.11
CA ALA A 126 -16.17 -14.56 1.64
C ALA A 126 -16.76 -15.70 2.48
N HIS A 127 -15.88 -16.56 3.00
CA HIS A 127 -16.22 -17.60 3.98
C HIS A 127 -15.11 -17.65 5.03
N PRO A 128 -15.43 -17.73 6.33
CA PRO A 128 -14.46 -18.02 7.37
C PRO A 128 -13.65 -19.29 7.06
N GLN A 129 -12.35 -19.28 7.39
CA GLN A 129 -11.41 -20.36 7.08
C GLN A 129 -10.88 -21.00 8.38
N PRO A 130 -10.75 -22.33 8.48
CA PRO A 130 -10.28 -22.99 9.71
C PRO A 130 -8.79 -22.71 9.97
N LEU A 131 -8.37 -22.46 11.21
CA LEU A 131 -6.96 -22.20 11.49
C LEU A 131 -6.13 -23.49 11.64
N ALA A 132 -6.62 -24.47 12.40
CA ALA A 132 -5.83 -25.64 12.79
C ALA A 132 -5.25 -26.41 11.60
N GLY A 133 -3.94 -26.65 11.64
CA GLY A 133 -3.19 -27.36 10.59
C GLY A 133 -3.16 -26.68 9.22
N GLN A 134 -3.61 -25.43 9.09
CA GLN A 134 -3.67 -24.73 7.80
C GLN A 134 -2.51 -23.76 7.59
N THR A 135 -2.24 -23.47 6.32
CA THR A 135 -1.30 -22.43 5.89
C THR A 135 -2.01 -21.41 5.00
N TYR A 136 -1.83 -20.14 5.34
CA TYR A 136 -2.35 -19.01 4.59
C TYR A 136 -1.22 -18.10 4.15
N THR A 137 -1.38 -17.48 2.99
CA THR A 137 -0.48 -16.42 2.55
C THR A 137 -1.25 -15.24 2.00
N PHE A 138 -0.76 -14.03 2.23
CA PHE A 138 -1.35 -12.83 1.65
C PHE A 138 -0.32 -11.76 1.35
N SER A 139 -0.64 -10.94 0.36
CA SER A 139 0.16 -9.82 -0.10
C SER A 139 -0.76 -8.66 -0.45
N THR A 140 -0.34 -7.45 -0.12
CA THR A 140 -1.04 -6.22 -0.50
C THR A 140 -0.11 -5.38 -1.36
N PHE A 141 -0.49 -5.11 -2.61
CA PHE A 141 0.32 -4.41 -3.59
C PHE A 141 -0.53 -3.82 -4.72
N ASP A 142 -0.05 -2.73 -5.30
CA ASP A 142 -0.54 -2.18 -6.56
C ASP A 142 0.07 -2.94 -7.75
N PRO A 143 -0.73 -3.59 -8.62
CA PRO A 143 -0.23 -4.36 -9.76
C PRO A 143 0.74 -3.60 -10.66
N THR A 144 0.55 -2.29 -10.81
CA THR A 144 1.36 -1.43 -11.69
C THR A 144 2.65 -0.91 -11.06
N TYR A 145 2.81 -1.07 -9.74
CA TYR A 145 3.89 -0.46 -8.93
C TYR A 145 3.92 1.08 -8.96
N TYR A 146 2.79 1.71 -9.27
CA TYR A 146 2.60 3.15 -9.08
C TYR A 146 2.61 3.52 -7.60
N VAL A 147 2.00 2.68 -6.77
CA VAL A 147 1.99 2.80 -5.31
C VAL A 147 2.86 1.71 -4.68
N ASP A 148 3.89 2.11 -3.94
CA ASP A 148 4.62 1.19 -3.06
C ASP A 148 3.81 1.00 -1.78
N MET A 149 3.41 -0.25 -1.56
CA MET A 149 2.63 -0.66 -0.40
C MET A 149 3.46 -1.64 0.42
N HIS A 150 3.95 -1.21 1.59
CA HIS A 150 4.85 -2.02 2.40
C HIS A 150 4.55 -1.96 3.89
N TYR A 151 4.87 -3.05 4.58
CA TYR A 151 5.05 -3.12 6.02
C TYR A 151 6.46 -2.61 6.35
N ALA A 152 6.58 -1.71 7.32
CA ALA A 152 7.89 -1.19 7.73
C ALA A 152 8.66 -2.24 8.53
N GLU A 153 7.95 -3.07 9.29
CA GLU A 153 8.50 -4.14 10.09
C GLU A 153 7.57 -5.36 10.14
N GLU A 154 8.11 -6.54 10.44
CA GLU A 154 7.30 -7.78 10.55
C GLU A 154 6.19 -7.65 11.62
N SER A 155 6.41 -6.80 12.64
CA SER A 155 5.47 -6.57 13.74
C SER A 155 4.25 -5.72 13.36
N ASP A 156 4.25 -5.11 12.16
CA ASP A 156 3.09 -4.42 11.60
C ASP A 156 1.98 -5.39 11.17
N VAL A 157 2.29 -6.68 11.09
CA VAL A 157 1.28 -7.74 10.98
C VAL A 157 1.12 -8.37 12.35
N THR A 158 -0.13 -8.47 12.81
CA THR A 158 -0.44 -8.91 14.18
C THR A 158 -1.51 -9.99 14.21
N LEU A 159 -1.30 -10.93 15.13
CA LEU A 159 -2.21 -12.02 15.45
C LEU A 159 -2.59 -11.93 16.94
N PRO A 160 -3.86 -12.19 17.32
CA PRO A 160 -4.25 -12.20 18.72
C PRO A 160 -3.35 -13.08 19.58
N ALA A 161 -2.98 -12.60 20.77
CA ALA A 161 -1.99 -13.24 21.65
C ALA A 161 -2.33 -14.71 21.97
N ALA A 162 -3.61 -15.07 22.03
CA ALA A 162 -4.06 -16.44 22.26
C ALA A 162 -3.58 -17.43 21.17
N LEU A 163 -3.48 -16.97 19.91
CA LEU A 163 -3.12 -17.81 18.77
C LEU A 163 -1.61 -17.87 18.52
N GLN A 164 -0.81 -16.98 19.09
CA GLN A 164 0.65 -16.98 18.90
C GLN A 164 1.34 -18.26 19.42
N LYS A 165 0.65 -19.06 20.25
CA LYS A 165 1.14 -20.37 20.73
C LYS A 165 0.97 -21.49 19.71
N THR A 166 -0.02 -21.38 18.83
CA THR A 166 -0.42 -22.44 17.88
C THR A 166 -0.21 -22.01 16.43
N CYS A 167 -0.02 -20.72 16.17
CA CYS A 167 0.22 -20.16 14.85
C CYS A 167 1.48 -19.32 14.85
N LYS A 168 2.23 -19.41 13.75
CA LYS A 168 3.41 -18.60 13.47
C LYS A 168 3.15 -17.75 12.25
N MET A 169 3.69 -16.53 12.30
CA MET A 169 3.64 -15.59 11.20
C MET A 169 5.06 -15.32 10.74
N ALA A 170 5.25 -15.23 9.43
CA ALA A 170 6.52 -14.88 8.81
C ALA A 170 6.24 -13.92 7.66
N MET A 171 7.17 -13.01 7.41
CA MET A 171 7.10 -12.09 6.28
C MET A 171 8.32 -12.30 5.39
N HIS A 172 8.08 -12.43 4.09
CA HIS A 172 9.11 -12.45 3.08
C HIS A 172 9.06 -11.14 2.30
N THR A 173 10.14 -10.36 2.36
CA THR A 173 10.35 -9.20 1.50
C THR A 173 11.13 -9.62 0.27
N PRO A 174 10.57 -9.49 -0.95
CA PRO A 174 11.27 -9.87 -2.16
C PRO A 174 12.47 -8.96 -2.42
N LYS A 175 13.42 -9.48 -3.21
CA LYS A 175 14.54 -8.72 -3.76
C LYS A 175 14.42 -8.73 -5.28
N PRO A 176 13.79 -7.70 -5.88
CA PRO A 176 13.70 -7.58 -7.34
C PRO A 176 15.07 -7.63 -8.00
N SER A 177 15.14 -8.15 -9.23
CA SER A 177 16.38 -8.16 -10.00
C SER A 177 16.77 -6.74 -10.43
N GLU A 178 18.04 -6.53 -10.80
CA GLU A 178 18.47 -5.26 -11.39
C GLU A 178 17.67 -4.90 -12.65
N GLU A 179 17.28 -5.90 -13.45
CA GLU A 179 16.43 -5.71 -14.62
C GLU A 179 15.05 -5.18 -14.23
N THR A 180 14.40 -5.78 -13.21
CA THR A 180 13.11 -5.31 -12.71
C THR A 180 13.19 -3.89 -12.13
N LEU A 181 14.27 -3.58 -11.42
CA LEU A 181 14.51 -2.23 -10.88
C LEU A 181 14.70 -1.20 -11.99
N ASN A 182 15.53 -1.52 -12.98
CA ASN A 182 15.77 -0.63 -14.13
C ASN A 182 14.49 -0.43 -14.95
N PHE A 183 13.70 -1.48 -15.12
CA PHE A 183 12.41 -1.39 -15.78
C PHE A 183 11.46 -0.47 -15.00
N ALA A 184 11.31 -0.66 -13.69
CA ALA A 184 10.45 0.19 -12.87
C ALA A 184 10.82 1.69 -12.98
N VAL A 185 12.11 2.02 -12.92
CA VAL A 185 12.61 3.41 -13.06
C VAL A 185 12.41 3.98 -14.47
N SER A 186 12.30 3.13 -15.49
CA SER A 186 12.10 3.57 -16.87
C SER A 186 10.68 4.00 -17.20
N LEU A 187 9.70 3.67 -16.34
CA LEU A 187 8.30 4.03 -16.52
C LEU A 187 8.11 5.50 -16.12
N ASP A 188 7.54 6.33 -17.01
CA ASP A 188 7.03 7.67 -16.67
C ASP A 188 5.49 7.62 -16.50
N LYS A 189 4.86 8.72 -16.07
CA LYS A 189 3.41 8.81 -15.80
C LYS A 189 2.49 8.33 -16.92
N GLU A 190 2.94 8.36 -18.18
CA GLU A 190 2.17 7.94 -19.35
C GLU A 190 2.34 6.44 -19.68
N ASP A 191 3.26 5.74 -18.99
CA ASP A 191 3.69 4.37 -19.29
C ASP A 191 3.48 3.42 -18.10
N ALA A 192 2.34 3.50 -17.40
CA ALA A 192 2.01 2.46 -16.42
C ALA A 192 1.96 1.10 -17.15
N PRO A 193 2.71 0.09 -16.69
CA PRO A 193 2.73 -1.20 -17.34
C PRO A 193 1.32 -1.78 -17.31
N PRO A 194 0.92 -2.53 -18.35
CA PRO A 194 -0.30 -3.32 -18.31
C PRO A 194 -0.41 -4.12 -17.00
N GLU A 195 -1.58 -4.11 -16.36
CA GLU A 195 -1.79 -4.79 -15.05
C GLU A 195 -1.42 -6.28 -15.11
N ASP A 196 -1.57 -6.94 -16.25
CA ASP A 196 -1.23 -8.35 -16.48
C ASP A 196 0.29 -8.66 -16.39
N MET A 197 1.14 -7.63 -16.41
CA MET A 197 2.56 -7.77 -16.12
C MET A 197 2.82 -7.99 -14.62
N GLU A 198 1.89 -7.62 -13.73
CA GLU A 198 1.96 -7.80 -12.27
C GLU A 198 3.30 -7.30 -11.69
N LEU A 199 3.81 -6.16 -12.19
CA LEU A 199 5.10 -5.62 -11.79
C LEU A 199 5.19 -5.44 -10.27
N GLY A 200 4.14 -4.90 -9.65
CA GLY A 200 4.10 -4.68 -8.21
C GLY A 200 4.24 -5.96 -7.39
N LYS A 201 3.86 -7.12 -7.94
CA LYS A 201 4.04 -8.42 -7.29
C LYS A 201 5.52 -8.77 -7.09
N GLN A 202 6.41 -8.27 -7.94
CA GLN A 202 7.86 -8.46 -7.79
C GLN A 202 8.42 -7.71 -6.57
N PHE A 203 7.72 -6.67 -6.10
CA PHE A 203 8.08 -5.84 -4.95
C PHE A 203 7.25 -6.16 -3.69
N ALA A 204 6.13 -6.86 -3.85
CA ALA A 204 5.17 -7.14 -2.80
C ALA A 204 5.72 -8.03 -1.68
N GLN A 205 5.63 -7.58 -0.43
CA GLN A 205 5.86 -8.45 0.72
C GLN A 205 4.78 -9.54 0.79
N GLN A 206 5.20 -10.75 1.14
CA GLN A 206 4.31 -11.89 1.35
C GLN A 206 4.32 -12.30 2.82
N VAL A 207 3.15 -12.22 3.44
CA VAL A 207 2.94 -12.74 4.79
C VAL A 207 2.52 -14.20 4.68
N THR A 208 3.10 -15.05 5.52
CA THR A 208 2.70 -16.45 5.72
C THR A 208 2.20 -16.64 7.15
N LEU A 209 1.00 -17.16 7.31
CA LEU A 209 0.43 -17.61 8.58
C LEU A 209 0.34 -19.14 8.55
N GLN A 210 1.05 -19.81 9.45
CA GLN A 210 1.02 -21.27 9.58
C GLN A 210 0.58 -21.67 10.97
N CYS A 211 -0.49 -22.45 11.06
CA CYS A 211 -1.05 -22.94 12.32
C CYS A 211 -0.87 -24.45 12.46
N GLN A 212 -0.60 -24.90 13.69
CA GLN A 212 -0.43 -26.31 14.08
C GLN A 212 -1.76 -26.95 14.42
#